data_AF-A0AA35T5Q0-F1
#
_entry.id   AF-A0AA35T5Q0-F1
#
_cell.length_a   1.000
_cell.length_b   1.000
_cell.length_c   1.000
_cell.angle_alpha   90.00
_cell.angle_beta   90.00
_cell.angle_gamma   90.00
#
_symmetry.space_group_name_H-M   'P 1'
#
loop_
_entity.id
_entity.type
_entity.pdbx_description
1 polymer ?
#
loop_
_entity_poly.entity_id
_entity_poly.type
_entity_poly.pdbx_seq_one_letter_code
_entity_poly.pdbx_strand_id
1 'polypeptide(L)'
;MVAGYDVFKQSLEVRKHIGYLPESVPLYPEMTVTGYLKFVSKIKGVPRSKRAERLDVAIESCSLTERRGQIIGQLSKGYRQRVGLAQALIHDPDVIVLDEPTAGLDPRQIIESVTN
;
A
#
# COMPACT_ATOMS: atom_id res chain seq x y z
N MET A 1 -17.32 15.22 -1.05
CA MET A 1 -15.94 15.58 -0.70
C MET A 1 -15.27 14.39 -0.05
N VAL A 2 -13.97 14.20 -0.20
CA VAL A 2 -13.18 13.19 0.53
C VAL A 2 -11.93 13.86 1.06
N ALA A 3 -11.58 13.62 2.34
CA ALA A 3 -10.47 14.29 3.04
C ALA A 3 -10.47 15.83 2.90
N GLY A 4 -11.65 16.46 2.82
CA GLY A 4 -11.76 17.91 2.64
C GLY A 4 -11.63 18.43 1.20
N TYR A 5 -11.55 17.55 0.19
CA TYR A 5 -11.42 17.93 -1.23
C TYR A 5 -12.64 17.53 -2.07
N ASP A 6 -12.95 18.33 -3.09
CA ASP A 6 -13.96 18.00 -4.10
C ASP A 6 -13.43 16.94 -5.08
N VAL A 7 -14.17 15.84 -5.26
CA VAL A 7 -13.72 14.69 -6.06
C VAL A 7 -13.64 15.01 -7.56
N PHE A 8 -14.51 15.90 -8.05
CA PHE A 8 -14.56 16.27 -9.47
C PHE A 8 -13.55 17.37 -9.79
N LYS A 9 -13.36 18.34 -8.89
CA LYS A 9 -12.47 19.48 -9.11
C LYS A 9 -11.03 19.24 -8.66
N GLN A 10 -10.81 18.37 -7.67
CA GLN A 10 -9.52 18.18 -6.99
C GLN A 10 -9.13 16.70 -6.88
N SER A 11 -9.39 15.92 -7.93
CA SER A 11 -9.17 14.47 -7.96
C SER A 11 -7.73 14.04 -7.66
N LEU A 12 -6.72 14.86 -7.96
CA LEU A 12 -5.33 14.53 -7.64
C LEU A 12 -5.05 14.66 -6.13
N GLU A 13 -5.57 15.70 -5.48
CA GLU A 13 -5.43 15.86 -4.02
C GLU A 13 -6.17 14.74 -3.30
N VAL A 14 -7.41 14.44 -3.70
CA VAL A 14 -8.17 13.30 -3.15
C VAL A 14 -7.36 11.99 -3.21
N ARG A 15 -6.66 11.72 -4.33
CA ARG A 15 -5.86 10.50 -4.50
C ARG A 15 -4.61 10.43 -3.61
N LYS A 16 -4.12 11.56 -3.09
CA LYS A 16 -3.02 11.56 -2.10
C LYS A 16 -3.52 11.12 -0.73
N HIS A 17 -4.78 11.40 -0.41
CA HIS A 17 -5.38 11.07 0.89
C HIS A 17 -6.01 9.68 0.93
N ILE A 18 -6.12 8.98 -0.21
CA ILE A 18 -6.75 7.66 -0.31
C ILE A 18 -5.71 6.58 -0.68
N GLY A 19 -5.66 5.53 0.12
CA GLY A 19 -5.09 4.24 -0.25
C GLY A 19 -6.14 3.38 -0.96
N TYR A 20 -5.77 2.71 -2.04
CA TYR A 20 -6.71 1.86 -2.78
C TYR A 20 -6.11 0.49 -3.05
N LEU A 21 -6.85 -0.56 -2.67
CA LEU A 21 -6.57 -1.95 -2.98
C LEU A 21 -7.72 -2.51 -3.82
N PRO A 22 -7.52 -2.73 -5.14
CA PRO A 22 -8.49 -3.45 -5.98
C PRO A 22 -8.44 -4.96 -5.73
N GLU A 23 -9.49 -5.68 -6.15
CA GLU A 23 -9.56 -7.15 -6.12
C GLU A 23 -8.37 -7.81 -6.83
N SER A 24 -8.06 -7.31 -8.04
CA SER A 24 -6.88 -7.70 -8.81
C SER A 24 -5.79 -6.63 -8.67
N VAL A 25 -4.77 -6.93 -7.87
CA VAL A 25 -3.68 -5.99 -7.59
C VAL A 25 -2.76 -5.86 -8.81
N PRO A 26 -2.63 -4.66 -9.43
CA PRO A 26 -1.72 -4.45 -10.55
C PRO A 26 -0.28 -4.31 -10.06
N LEU A 27 0.36 -5.45 -9.80
CA LEU A 27 1.76 -5.53 -9.36
C LEU A 27 2.73 -5.67 -10.54
N TYR A 28 4.00 -5.37 -10.27
CA TYR A 28 5.13 -5.53 -11.18
C TYR A 28 5.84 -6.85 -10.80
N PRO A 29 5.50 -7.99 -11.43
CA PRO A 29 5.89 -9.32 -10.97
C PRO A 29 7.41 -9.58 -11.01
N GLU A 30 8.14 -8.85 -11.84
CA GLU A 30 9.60 -8.93 -12.00
C GLU A 30 10.39 -8.20 -10.91
N MET A 31 9.73 -7.37 -10.09
CA MET A 31 10.39 -6.63 -9.01
C MET A 31 10.41 -7.41 -7.71
N THR A 32 11.39 -7.13 -6.86
CA THR A 32 11.31 -7.53 -5.45
C THR A 32 10.26 -6.72 -4.72
N VAL A 33 9.70 -7.24 -3.63
CA VAL A 33 8.75 -6.50 -2.77
C VAL A 33 9.30 -5.11 -2.39
N THR A 34 10.53 -5.06 -1.89
CA THR A 34 11.21 -3.80 -1.53
C THR A 34 11.40 -2.89 -2.74
N GLY A 35 11.79 -3.44 -3.90
CA GLY A 35 12.00 -2.67 -5.11
C GLY A 35 10.71 -1.99 -5.58
N TYR A 36 9.62 -2.76 -5.62
CA TYR A 36 8.29 -2.28 -5.99
C TYR A 36 7.79 -1.20 -5.03
N LEU A 37 7.86 -1.43 -3.71
CA LEU A 37 7.39 -0.45 -2.72
C LEU A 37 8.23 0.84 -2.75
N LYS A 38 9.55 0.74 -2.94
CA LYS A 38 10.40 1.93 -3.18
C LYS A 38 9.97 2.69 -4.42
N PHE A 39 9.62 2.00 -5.51
CA PHE A 39 9.11 2.62 -6.73
C PHE A 39 7.78 3.33 -6.49
N VAL A 40 6.81 2.66 -5.86
CA VAL A 40 5.50 3.25 -5.56
C VAL A 40 5.63 4.47 -4.63
N SER A 41 6.50 4.43 -3.62
CA SER A 41 6.72 5.58 -2.73
C SER A 41 7.12 6.87 -3.48
N LYS A 42 7.86 6.73 -4.59
CA LYS A 42 8.24 7.87 -5.44
C LYS A 42 7.05 8.39 -6.23
N ILE A 43 6.28 7.49 -6.84
CA ILE A 43 5.08 7.83 -7.64
C ILE A 43 4.02 8.52 -6.77
N LYS A 44 3.80 8.01 -5.56
CA LYS A 44 2.85 8.56 -4.60
C LYS A 44 3.32 9.84 -3.92
N GLY A 45 4.51 10.35 -4.24
CA GLY A 45 5.00 11.63 -3.74
C GLY A 45 5.52 11.61 -2.30
N VAL A 46 5.87 10.43 -1.75
CA VAL A 46 6.43 10.36 -0.39
C VAL A 46 7.75 11.17 -0.35
N PRO A 47 7.89 12.12 0.60
CA PRO A 47 9.10 12.92 0.74
C PRO A 47 10.35 12.05 0.91
N ARG A 48 11.46 12.41 0.27
CA ARG A 48 12.69 11.61 0.29
C ARG A 48 13.15 11.25 1.70
N SER A 49 13.01 12.18 2.66
CA SER A 49 13.35 12.00 4.07
C SER A 49 12.50 10.93 4.77
N LYS A 50 11.24 10.75 4.35
CA LYS A 50 10.29 9.80 4.96
C LYS A 50 10.25 8.44 4.26
N ARG A 51 10.85 8.29 3.08
CA ARG A 51 10.70 7.06 2.26
C ARG A 51 11.21 5.80 2.93
N ALA A 52 12.30 5.88 3.70
CA ALA A 52 12.84 4.72 4.39
C ALA A 52 11.89 4.25 5.49
N GLU A 53 11.52 5.17 6.38
CA GLU A 53 10.54 4.96 7.46
C GLU A 53 9.21 4.40 6.92
N ARG A 54 8.61 5.06 5.91
CA ARG A 54 7.33 4.61 5.34
C ARG A 54 7.40 3.25 4.67
N LEU A 55 8.55 2.91 4.09
CA LEU A 55 8.77 1.60 3.50
C LEU A 55 8.80 0.52 4.58
N ASP A 56 9.53 0.76 5.67
CA ASP A 56 9.65 -0.20 6.77
C ASP A 56 8.29 -0.40 7.46
N VAL A 57 7.57 0.68 7.76
CA VAL A 57 6.20 0.63 8.30
C VAL A 57 5.28 -0.19 7.38
N ALA A 58 5.24 0.11 6.07
CA ALA A 58 4.36 -0.61 5.15
C ALA A 58 4.72 -2.10 5.00
N ILE A 59 6.01 -2.46 5.11
CA ILE A 59 6.46 -3.86 5.08
C ILE A 59 6.02 -4.59 6.36
N GLU A 60 6.20 -3.96 7.51
CA GLU A 60 5.89 -4.55 8.82
C GLU A 60 4.38 -4.70 9.02
N SER A 61 3.59 -3.65 8.79
CA SER A 61 2.12 -3.65 8.95
C SER A 61 1.43 -4.68 8.03
N CYS A 62 2.05 -5.04 6.91
CA CYS A 62 1.53 -6.05 5.98
C CYS A 62 2.14 -7.45 6.15
N SER A 63 2.97 -7.65 7.20
CA SER A 63 3.73 -8.88 7.47
C SER A 63 4.56 -9.38 6.28
N LEU A 64 5.29 -8.45 5.64
CA LEU A 64 6.14 -8.72 4.47
C LEU A 64 7.64 -8.82 4.80
N THR A 65 8.04 -8.64 6.06
CA THR A 65 9.46 -8.57 6.48
C THR A 65 10.29 -9.75 5.97
N GLU A 66 9.81 -10.98 6.18
CA GLU A 66 10.46 -12.23 5.73
C GLU A 66 10.41 -12.47 4.22
N ARG A 67 9.74 -11.58 3.47
CA ARG A 67 9.50 -11.68 2.02
C ARG A 67 9.99 -10.45 1.27
N ARG A 68 10.56 -9.46 1.97
CA ARG A 68 10.96 -8.15 1.42
C ARG A 68 11.91 -8.22 0.22
N GLY A 69 12.75 -9.27 0.16
CA GLY A 69 13.71 -9.51 -0.92
C GLY A 69 13.19 -10.42 -2.04
N GLN A 70 12.03 -11.04 -1.90
CA GLN A 70 11.51 -11.99 -2.89
C GLN A 70 10.90 -11.27 -4.10
N ILE A 71 10.99 -11.92 -5.26
CA ILE A 71 10.36 -11.48 -6.51
C ILE A 71 8.85 -11.67 -6.41
N ILE A 72 8.07 -10.62 -6.74
CA ILE A 72 6.62 -10.59 -6.54
C ILE A 72 5.90 -11.70 -7.30
N GLY A 73 6.36 -12.01 -8.52
CA GLY A 73 5.81 -13.10 -9.33
C GLY A 73 5.87 -14.48 -8.68
N GLN A 74 6.80 -14.68 -7.74
CA GLN A 74 6.99 -15.94 -7.01
C GLN A 74 6.13 -16.07 -5.75
N LEU A 75 5.47 -14.98 -5.33
CA LEU A 75 4.64 -14.97 -4.12
C LEU A 75 3.32 -15.73 -4.34
N SER A 76 2.68 -16.17 -3.25
CA SER A 76 1.30 -16.67 -3.32
C SER A 76 0.32 -15.54 -3.61
N LYS A 77 -0.93 -15.87 -3.98
CA LYS A 77 -2.01 -14.88 -4.17
C LYS A 77 -2.18 -13.99 -2.93
N GLY A 78 -2.21 -14.59 -1.73
CA GLY A 78 -2.36 -13.86 -0.48
C GLY A 78 -1.18 -12.92 -0.17
N TYR A 79 0.06 -13.33 -0.46
CA TYR A 79 1.21 -12.43 -0.33
C TYR A 79 1.19 -11.29 -1.34
N ARG A 80 0.74 -11.54 -2.58
CA ARG A 80 0.52 -10.46 -3.56
C ARG A 80 -0.53 -9.47 -3.09
N GLN A 81 -1.61 -9.93 -2.46
CA GLN A 81 -2.59 -9.04 -1.83
C GLN A 81 -1.98 -8.20 -0.70
N ARG A 82 -1.12 -8.78 0.15
CA ARG A 82 -0.36 -8.03 1.17
C ARG A 82 0.56 -6.97 0.56
N VAL A 83 1.22 -7.26 -0.57
CA VAL A 83 2.01 -6.26 -1.31
C VAL A 83 1.11 -5.14 -1.86
N GLY A 84 -0.07 -5.48 -2.37
CA GLY A 84 -1.08 -4.52 -2.78
C GLY A 84 -1.57 -3.61 -1.65
N LEU A 85 -1.71 -4.16 -0.45
CA LEU A 85 -2.07 -3.38 0.72
C LEU A 85 -0.92 -2.48 1.17
N ALA A 86 0.31 -2.99 1.19
CA ALA A 86 1.50 -2.20 1.52
C ALA A 86 1.64 -0.99 0.59
N GLN A 87 1.37 -1.16 -0.72
CA GLN A 87 1.42 -0.02 -1.65
C GLN A 87 0.29 0.99 -1.42
N ALA A 88 -0.88 0.53 -0.94
CA ALA A 88 -1.97 1.42 -0.57
C ALA A 88 -1.64 2.25 0.68
N LEU A 89 -0.83 1.71 1.60
CA LEU A 89 -0.44 2.31 2.88
C LEU A 89 0.81 3.20 2.83
N ILE A 90 1.70 2.97 1.85
CA ILE A 90 3.07 3.53 1.88
C ILE A 90 3.13 5.05 1.91
N HIS A 91 2.11 5.73 1.39
CA HIS A 91 2.06 7.20 1.36
C HIS A 91 1.25 7.81 2.50
N ASP A 92 0.90 7.02 3.51
CA ASP A 92 0.19 7.47 4.72
C ASP A 92 -1.18 8.07 4.43
N PRO A 93 -2.08 7.33 3.75
CA PRO A 93 -3.41 7.84 3.46
C PRO A 93 -4.25 8.00 4.73
N ASP A 94 -5.11 9.02 4.74
CA ASP A 94 -6.10 9.21 5.80
C ASP A 94 -7.21 8.13 5.74
N VAL A 95 -7.48 7.60 4.55
CA VAL A 95 -8.56 6.62 4.31
C VAL A 95 -8.07 5.54 3.35
N ILE A 96 -8.46 4.29 3.61
CA ILE A 96 -8.21 3.16 2.71
C ILE A 96 -9.53 2.64 2.17
N VAL A 97 -9.56 2.43 0.85
CA VAL A 97 -10.66 1.78 0.14
C VAL A 97 -10.20 0.39 -0.29
N LEU A 98 -10.93 -0.63 0.14
CA LEU A 98 -10.68 -2.02 -0.15
C LEU A 98 -11.83 -2.57 -1.00
N ASP A 99 -11.52 -3.05 -2.19
CA ASP A 99 -12.49 -3.68 -3.08
C ASP A 99 -12.40 -5.21 -2.91
N GLU A 100 -13.46 -5.81 -2.38
CA GLU A 100 -13.57 -7.24 -2.01
C GLU A 100 -12.37 -7.84 -1.22
N PRO A 101 -12.02 -7.32 -0.01
CA PRO A 101 -10.88 -7.83 0.76
C PRO A 101 -11.08 -9.22 1.41
N THR A 102 -12.16 -9.93 1.10
CA THR A 102 -12.66 -11.11 1.84
C THR A 102 -11.75 -12.34 1.81
N ALA A 103 -10.71 -12.38 0.97
CA ALA A 103 -9.82 -13.53 0.82
C ALA A 103 -8.41 -13.30 1.39
N GLY A 104 -8.25 -13.17 2.72
CA GLY A 104 -6.95 -13.38 3.38
C GLY A 104 -6.20 -12.15 3.89
N LEU A 105 -6.84 -10.99 3.91
CA LEU A 105 -6.40 -9.79 4.64
C LEU A 105 -7.47 -9.49 5.69
N ASP A 106 -7.19 -9.71 6.97
CA ASP A 106 -8.05 -9.16 8.02
C ASP A 106 -7.73 -7.67 8.15
N PRO A 107 -8.59 -6.75 7.67
CA PRO A 107 -8.29 -5.33 7.65
C PRO A 107 -8.12 -4.77 9.07
N ARG A 108 -8.73 -5.40 10.08
CA ARG A 108 -8.66 -4.94 11.47
C ARG A 108 -7.27 -5.09 12.05
N GLN A 109 -6.61 -6.22 11.80
CA GLN A 109 -5.22 -6.45 12.25
C GLN A 109 -4.22 -5.45 11.64
N ILE A 110 -4.54 -4.91 10.46
CA ILE A 110 -3.65 -3.99 9.74
C ILE A 110 -3.92 -2.53 10.14
N ILE A 111 -5.17 -2.17 10.45
CA ILE A 111 -5.51 -0.83 10.95
C ILE A 111 -4.97 -0.60 12.37
N GLU A 112 -5.02 -1.61 13.24
CA GLU A 112 -4.48 -1.53 14.61
C GLU A 112 -2.96 -1.36 14.64
N SER A 113 -2.24 -1.89 13.66
CA SER A 113 -0.77 -1.81 13.58
C SER A 113 -0.22 -0.50 12.99
N VAL A 114 -1.08 0.35 12.41
CA VAL A 114 -0.69 1.66 11.84
C VAL A 114 -1.07 2.84 12.76
N THR A 115 -1.96 2.62 13.74
CA THR A 115 -2.52 3.68 14.60
C THR A 115 -1.88 3.75 16.00
N ASN A 116 -0.82 2.97 16.25
CA ASN A 116 -0.07 2.94 17.51
C ASN A 116 1.34 3.51 17.37
#